data_AF-A0A2E0TJ66-F1
#
_entry.id   AF-A0A2E0TJ66-F1
#
_cell.length_a   1.000
_cell.length_b   1.000
_cell.length_c   1.000
_cell.angle_alpha   90.00
_cell.angle_beta   90.00
_cell.angle_gamma   90.00
#
_symmetry.space_group_name_H-M   'P 1'
#
loop_
_entity.id
_entity.type
_entity.pdbx_description
1 polymer ?
#
loop_
_entity_poly.entity_id
_entity_poly.type
_entity_poly.pdbx_seq_one_letter_code
_entity_poly.pdbx_strand_id
1 'polypeptide(L)'
;MNRCPQCASFVPAHVCPECDHRLPAPRDAGPGWVRRAVNAAVSAGAVLTLAACYGVPYEDEYCPDPSSDADGDGYCGEFDCDEGDPERHDFAYDEPGDGVDQDCDGADAIPTPTDGGPTGM
;
A
#
# COMPACT_ATOMS: atom_id res chain seq x y z
N MET A 1 -6.84 -21.98 -32.17
CA MET A 1 -7.70 -20.94 -31.54
C MET A 1 -8.61 -21.62 -30.54
N ASN A 2 -8.73 -21.10 -29.33
CA ASN A 2 -9.29 -21.74 -28.14
C ASN A 2 -10.80 -22.06 -28.25
N ARG A 3 -11.19 -23.05 -29.05
CA ARG A 3 -12.57 -23.52 -29.20
C ARG A 3 -12.70 -25.00 -28.86
N CYS A 4 -13.79 -25.38 -28.20
CA CYS A 4 -14.10 -26.77 -27.90
C CYS A 4 -14.50 -27.54 -29.18
N PRO A 5 -13.95 -28.74 -29.45
CA PRO A 5 -14.35 -29.53 -30.61
C PRO A 5 -15.76 -30.11 -30.50
N GLN A 6 -16.32 -30.21 -29.28
CA GLN A 6 -17.65 -30.77 -29.05
C GLN A 6 -18.78 -29.75 -29.18
N CYS A 7 -18.55 -28.51 -28.77
CA CYS A 7 -19.60 -27.47 -28.72
C CYS A 7 -19.19 -26.12 -29.35
N ALA A 8 -17.98 -26.03 -29.91
CA ALA A 8 -17.41 -24.81 -30.52
C ALA A 8 -17.28 -23.57 -29.61
N SER A 9 -17.66 -23.67 -28.33
CA SER A 9 -17.52 -22.62 -27.32
C SER A 9 -16.05 -22.25 -27.10
N PHE A 10 -15.82 -20.99 -26.73
CA PHE A 10 -14.51 -20.52 -26.31
C PHE A 10 -14.09 -21.21 -25.01
N VAL A 11 -12.82 -21.65 -24.93
CA VAL A 11 -12.30 -22.35 -23.75
C VAL A 11 -11.06 -21.62 -23.19
N PRO A 12 -11.17 -20.95 -22.03
CA PRO A 12 -10.03 -20.26 -21.41
C PRO A 12 -9.03 -21.21 -20.69
N ALA A 13 -9.40 -22.48 -20.45
CA ALA A 13 -8.62 -23.47 -19.69
C ALA A 13 -8.64 -24.89 -20.31
N HIS A 14 -8.17 -25.92 -19.59
CA HIS A 14 -8.15 -27.32 -20.09
C HIS A 14 -9.51 -28.05 -19.99
N VAL A 15 -10.52 -27.42 -19.40
CA VAL A 15 -11.87 -27.98 -19.26
C VAL A 15 -12.87 -27.01 -19.89
N CYS A 16 -13.73 -27.50 -20.77
CA CYS A 16 -14.78 -26.70 -21.37
C CYS A 16 -15.89 -26.42 -20.36
N PRO A 17 -16.23 -25.16 -20.03
CA PRO A 17 -17.26 -24.84 -19.05
C PRO A 17 -18.68 -25.24 -19.50
N GLU A 18 -18.88 -25.42 -20.81
CA GLU A 18 -20.20 -25.71 -21.40
C GLU A 18 -20.55 -27.20 -21.42
N CYS A 19 -19.56 -28.07 -21.61
CA CYS A 19 -19.78 -29.51 -21.83
C CYS A 19 -18.85 -30.40 -20.99
N ASP A 20 -18.07 -29.81 -20.10
CA ASP A 20 -17.09 -30.47 -19.22
C ASP A 20 -16.05 -31.34 -19.96
N HIS A 21 -15.93 -31.13 -21.28
CA HIS A 21 -14.95 -31.84 -22.10
C HIS A 21 -13.54 -31.39 -21.74
N ARG A 22 -12.69 -32.35 -21.37
CA ARG A 22 -11.27 -32.10 -21.09
C ARG A 22 -10.49 -32.06 -22.40
N LEU A 23 -9.93 -30.89 -22.70
CA LEU A 23 -9.03 -30.72 -23.83
C LEU A 23 -7.66 -31.34 -23.50
N PRO A 24 -6.96 -31.91 -24.49
CA PRO A 24 -5.58 -32.34 -24.28
C PRO A 24 -4.76 -31.16 -23.77
N ALA A 25 -3.95 -31.41 -22.74
CA ALA A 25 -3.04 -30.40 -22.22
C ALA A 25 -2.19 -29.85 -23.38
N PRO A 26 -1.95 -28.52 -23.43
CA PRO A 26 -1.02 -27.94 -24.38
C PRO A 26 0.28 -28.70 -24.18
N ARG A 27 0.81 -29.23 -25.29
CA ARG A 27 2.16 -29.74 -25.29
C ARG A 27 3.03 -28.58 -24.87
N ASP A 28 3.63 -28.66 -23.68
CA ASP A 28 4.72 -27.79 -23.27
C ASP A 28 5.82 -27.95 -24.32
N ALA A 29 5.75 -27.16 -25.40
CA ALA A 29 6.67 -27.25 -26.53
C ALA A 29 8.00 -26.54 -26.24
N GLY A 30 8.18 -26.08 -25.00
CA GLY A 30 9.34 -25.33 -24.55
C GLY A 30 10.21 -26.18 -23.62
N PRO A 31 11.52 -26.28 -23.87
CA PRO A 31 12.44 -26.86 -22.90
C PRO A 31 12.34 -26.10 -21.56
N GLY A 32 12.45 -26.81 -20.43
CA GLY A 32 12.13 -26.27 -19.10
C GLY A 32 12.90 -25.01 -18.67
N TRP A 33 14.03 -24.70 -19.32
CA TRP A 33 14.75 -23.43 -19.13
C TRP A 33 13.96 -22.22 -19.65
N VAL A 34 13.14 -22.39 -20.70
CA VAL A 34 12.22 -21.37 -21.22
C VAL A 34 11.15 -21.04 -20.18
N ARG A 35 10.57 -22.06 -19.54
CA ARG A 35 9.55 -21.87 -18.49
C ARG A 35 10.14 -21.19 -17.24
N ARG A 36 11.38 -21.52 -16.88
CA ARG A 36 12.12 -20.84 -15.81
C ARG A 36 12.43 -19.38 -16.15
N ALA A 37 12.81 -19.10 -17.40
CA ALA A 37 13.07 -17.72 -17.87
C ALA A 37 11.79 -16.87 -17.89
N VAL A 38 10.66 -17.41 -18.36
CA VAL A 38 9.36 -16.72 -18.36
C VAL A 38 8.89 -16.41 -16.93
N ASN A 39 8.95 -17.38 -16.02
CA ASN A 39 8.55 -17.16 -14.63
C ASN A 39 9.42 -16.09 -13.93
N ALA A 40 10.72 -16.07 -14.19
CA ALA A 40 11.63 -15.05 -13.65
C ALA A 40 11.35 -13.65 -14.22
N ALA A 41 10.96 -13.55 -15.49
CA ALA A 41 10.61 -12.28 -16.13
C ALA A 41 9.27 -11.71 -15.61
N VAL A 42 8.29 -12.57 -15.30
CA VAL A 42 6.99 -12.14 -14.77
C VAL A 42 7.13 -11.57 -13.34
N SER A 43 7.99 -12.14 -12.50
CA SER A 43 8.20 -11.64 -11.13
C SER A 43 8.91 -10.28 -11.09
N ALA A 44 9.92 -10.05 -11.93
CA ALA A 44 10.64 -8.77 -11.94
C ALA A 44 9.83 -7.65 -12.62
N GLY A 45 9.10 -7.98 -13.70
CA GLY A 45 8.27 -7.02 -14.43
C GLY A 45 7.07 -6.52 -13.62
N ALA A 46 6.44 -7.39 -12.82
CA ALA A 46 5.31 -7.01 -11.99
C ALA A 46 5.69 -5.98 -10.91
N VAL A 47 6.83 -6.16 -10.23
CA VAL A 47 7.31 -5.21 -9.21
C VAL A 47 7.56 -3.83 -9.80
N LEU A 48 8.26 -3.75 -10.93
CA LEU A 48 8.54 -2.49 -11.63
C LEU A 48 7.26 -1.81 -12.15
N THR A 49 6.30 -2.59 -12.65
CA THR A 49 5.04 -2.05 -13.17
C THR A 49 4.14 -1.52 -12.05
N LEU A 50 4.05 -2.26 -10.92
CA LEU A 50 3.33 -1.75 -9.74
C LEU A 50 3.98 -0.49 -9.19
N ALA A 51 5.31 -0.44 -9.11
CA ALA A 51 6.03 0.75 -8.67
C ALA A 51 5.76 1.97 -9.57
N ALA A 52 5.62 1.78 -10.89
CA ALA A 52 5.30 2.87 -11.80
C ALA A 52 3.82 3.32 -11.73
N CYS A 53 2.89 2.41 -11.44
CA CYS A 53 1.45 2.74 -11.34
C CYS A 53 1.03 3.25 -9.97
N TYR A 54 1.67 2.76 -8.90
CA TYR A 54 1.27 2.99 -7.51
C TYR A 54 2.36 3.65 -6.67
N GLY A 55 3.56 3.86 -7.22
CA GLY A 55 4.73 4.27 -6.45
C GLY A 55 5.47 3.08 -5.84
N VAL A 56 6.77 3.27 -5.58
CA VAL A 56 7.45 2.48 -4.54
C VAL A 56 6.96 2.99 -3.17
N PRO A 57 6.93 2.16 -2.11
CA PRO A 57 6.91 2.74 -0.77
C PRO A 57 8.10 3.69 -0.68
N TYR A 58 7.80 4.99 -0.63
CA TYR A 58 8.77 6.06 -0.54
C TYR A 58 9.15 6.11 0.93
N GLU A 59 10.40 5.79 1.25
CA GLU A 59 10.93 6.00 2.60
C GLU A 59 11.27 7.49 2.70
N ASP A 60 10.39 8.20 3.40
CA ASP A 60 10.57 9.46 4.13
C ASP A 60 11.36 10.60 3.46
N GLU A 61 10.62 11.50 2.80
CA GLU A 61 11.10 12.85 2.48
C GLU A 61 11.24 13.73 3.75
N TYR A 62 10.61 13.33 4.86
CA TYR A 62 10.57 14.12 6.10
C TYR A 62 11.84 13.97 6.94
N CYS A 63 12.46 12.79 6.94
CA CYS A 63 13.77 12.60 7.53
C CYS A 63 14.72 11.79 6.63
N PRO A 64 15.43 12.43 5.68
CA PRO A 64 16.31 11.74 4.73
C PRO A 64 17.57 11.14 5.36
N ASP A 65 17.92 11.55 6.59
CA ASP A 65 19.00 10.97 7.38
C ASP A 65 18.42 10.28 8.62
N PRO A 66 18.37 8.94 8.69
CA PRO A 66 17.81 8.24 9.85
C PRO A 66 18.65 8.40 11.12
N SER A 67 19.81 9.08 11.05
CA SER A 67 20.57 9.44 12.26
C SER A 67 20.13 10.77 12.88
N SER A 68 19.30 11.56 12.20
CA SER A 68 18.64 12.75 12.75
C SER A 68 17.23 12.50 13.31
N ASP A 69 16.62 11.36 12.99
CA ASP A 69 15.38 10.88 13.61
C ASP A 69 15.73 10.15 14.92
N ALA A 70 15.65 10.87 16.05
CA ALA A 70 16.16 10.37 17.33
C ALA A 70 15.15 9.51 18.11
N ASP A 71 13.85 9.59 17.81
CA ASP A 71 12.81 8.76 18.41
C ASP A 71 12.24 7.68 17.46
N GLY A 72 12.53 7.77 16.17
CA GLY A 72 12.23 6.75 15.17
C GLY A 72 10.83 6.84 14.56
N ASP A 73 10.21 8.02 14.56
CA ASP A 73 8.86 8.24 14.02
C ASP A 73 8.81 8.58 12.51
N GLY A 74 9.98 8.81 11.90
CA GLY A 74 10.14 9.17 10.48
C GLY A 74 10.15 10.67 10.19
N TYR A 75 10.02 11.52 11.22
CA TYR A 75 10.11 12.97 11.17
C TYR A 75 11.39 13.44 11.85
N CYS A 76 11.90 14.61 11.44
CA CYS A 76 13.01 15.28 12.11
C CYS A 76 13.10 16.75 11.67
N GLY A 77 13.89 17.55 12.38
CA GLY A 77 14.20 18.91 11.96
C GLY A 77 13.01 19.88 12.06
N GLU A 78 12.48 20.34 10.92
CA GLU A 78 11.37 21.30 10.93
C GLU A 78 9.98 20.67 11.07
N PHE A 79 9.88 19.36 10.89
CA PHE A 79 8.63 18.59 10.96
C PHE A 79 8.45 17.85 12.29
N ASP A 80 9.38 18.05 13.22
CA ASP A 80 9.45 17.38 14.51
C ASP A 80 9.93 18.41 15.54
N CYS A 81 9.02 18.82 16.41
CA CYS A 81 9.29 19.83 17.44
C CYS A 81 9.92 19.24 18.71
N ASP A 82 9.96 17.90 18.84
CA ASP A 82 10.53 17.18 19.96
C ASP A 82 11.13 15.83 19.51
N GLU A 83 12.37 15.85 18.97
CA GLU A 83 13.11 14.66 18.48
C GLU A 83 13.36 13.54 19.53
N GLY A 84 12.76 13.64 20.72
CA GLY A 84 12.77 12.60 21.75
C GLY A 84 11.41 12.00 22.05
N ASP A 85 10.35 12.42 21.36
CA ASP A 85 8.96 12.02 21.58
C ASP A 85 8.24 11.73 20.24
N PRO A 86 8.07 10.44 19.88
CA PRO A 86 7.52 10.03 18.58
C PRO A 86 6.01 10.34 18.43
N GLU A 87 5.38 10.93 19.44
CA GLU A 87 4.01 11.44 19.39
C GLU A 87 3.95 12.95 19.11
N ARG A 88 5.10 13.62 18.86
CA ARG A 88 5.21 15.08 18.72
C ARG A 88 5.88 15.53 17.42
N HIS A 89 5.11 15.50 16.34
CA HIS A 89 5.55 15.81 14.98
C HIS A 89 4.40 16.46 14.17
N ASP A 90 4.71 17.12 13.05
CA ASP A 90 3.78 17.92 12.19
C ASP A 90 2.46 17.23 11.77
N PHE A 91 2.38 15.92 11.95
CA PHE A 91 1.25 15.08 11.52
C PHE A 91 0.64 14.27 12.67
N ALA A 92 1.06 14.53 13.92
CA ALA A 92 0.49 13.88 15.08
C ALA A 92 -0.94 14.36 15.34
N TYR A 93 -1.66 13.64 16.17
CA TYR A 93 -2.97 14.09 16.65
C TYR A 93 -2.77 14.96 17.89
N ASP A 94 -3.30 16.18 17.83
CA ASP A 94 -3.25 17.08 18.98
C ASP A 94 -4.45 16.88 19.91
N GLU A 95 -4.19 16.32 21.10
CA GLU A 95 -5.17 16.08 22.16
C GLU A 95 -5.64 17.39 22.78
N PRO A 96 -6.94 17.77 22.62
CA PRO A 96 -7.35 19.12 22.99
C PRO A 96 -7.31 19.40 24.49
N GLY A 97 -6.54 20.43 24.87
CA GLY A 97 -6.53 21.00 26.21
C GLY A 97 -5.66 20.24 27.21
N ASP A 98 -4.72 19.42 26.72
CA ASP A 98 -3.72 18.77 27.55
C ASP A 98 -2.49 19.68 27.82
N GLY A 99 -2.39 20.80 27.10
CA GLY A 99 -1.32 21.78 27.20
C GLY A 99 -0.04 21.42 26.44
N VAL A 100 -0.08 20.38 25.60
CA VAL A 100 0.99 19.95 24.71
C VAL A 100 0.62 20.31 23.28
N ASP A 101 1.61 20.72 22.50
CA ASP A 101 1.50 20.92 21.05
C ASP A 101 2.11 19.67 20.41
N GLN A 102 1.25 18.70 20.05
CA GLN A 102 1.67 17.41 19.49
C GLN A 102 1.85 17.49 17.98
N ASP A 103 1.05 18.31 17.29
CA ASP A 103 1.12 18.46 15.84
C ASP A 103 2.06 19.58 15.36
N CYS A 104 2.84 20.15 16.29
CA CYS A 104 3.86 21.16 16.07
C CYS A 104 3.35 22.45 15.36
N ASP A 105 2.06 22.76 15.48
CA ASP A 105 1.46 23.95 14.85
C ASP A 105 1.73 25.27 15.62
N GLY A 106 2.30 25.15 16.82
CA GLY A 106 2.65 26.24 17.71
C GLY A 106 1.63 26.50 18.83
N ALA A 107 0.57 25.69 18.95
CA ALA A 107 -0.43 25.79 20.00
C ALA A 107 -1.04 24.42 20.37
N ASP A 108 -1.55 24.32 21.60
CA ASP A 108 -2.41 23.20 22.01
C ASP A 108 -3.83 23.37 21.41
N ALA A 109 -4.38 22.27 20.91
CA ALA A 109 -5.70 22.18 20.35
C ALA A 109 -6.76 22.61 21.36
N ILE A 110 -7.69 23.43 20.90
CA ILE A 110 -8.76 23.91 21.76
C ILE A 110 -9.88 22.85 21.81
N PRO A 111 -10.36 22.46 23.02
CA PRO A 111 -11.51 21.58 23.15
C PRO A 111 -12.68 22.15 22.36
N THR A 112 -13.16 21.41 21.36
CA THR A 112 -14.39 21.82 20.68
C THR A 112 -15.51 21.81 21.72
N PRO A 113 -16.30 22.90 21.85
CA PRO A 113 -17.46 22.87 22.72
C PRO A 113 -18.38 21.80 22.17
N THR A 114 -18.45 20.66 22.85
CA THR A 114 -19.42 19.61 22.54
C THR A 114 -20.77 20.28 22.39
N ASP A 115 -21.37 20.19 21.21
CA ASP A 115 -22.63 20.83 20.87
C ASP A 115 -23.59 20.70 22.04
N GLY A 116 -23.79 21.81 22.74
CA GLY A 116 -24.64 21.88 23.92
C GLY A 116 -26.05 21.48 23.55
N GLY A 117 -26.38 20.20 23.72
CA GLY A 117 -27.75 19.75 23.84
C GLY A 117 -28.42 20.59 24.94
N PRO A 118 -29.65 21.11 24.72
CA PRO A 118 -30.20 22.14 25.58
C PRO A 118 -30.51 21.55 26.96
N THR A 119 -29.66 21.82 27.95
CA THR A 119 -30.06 21.68 29.34
C THR A 119 -30.96 22.85 29.67
N GLY A 120 -32.26 22.58 29.70
CA GLY A 120 -33.29 23.54 30.04
C GLY A 120 -33.02 24.27 31.35
N MET A 121 -33.18 25.59 31.30
CA MET A 121 -33.56 26.42 32.44
C MET A 121 -35.07 26.65 32.39
#